data_AF-A0A1F8RE04-F1
#
_entry.id   AF-A0A1F8RE04-F1
#
_cell.length_a   1.000
_cell.length_b   1.000
_cell.length_c   1.000
_cell.angle_alpha   90.00
_cell.angle_beta   90.00
_cell.angle_gamma   90.00
#
_symmetry.space_group_name_H-M   'P 1'
#
loop_
_entity.id
_entity.type
_entity.pdbx_description
1 polymer ?
#
loop_
_entity_poly.entity_id
_entity_poly.type
_entity_poly.pdbx_seq_one_letter_code
_entity_poly.pdbx_strand_id
1 'polypeptide(L)'
;MLAAFVGFIAPLAIAVLLVLGYGLQVSATMPKTVSAIPAETAGPDAWQLSSDQERALSENGHPESFAILFYDEEGEDGSLENVRYETWSYYTRGLEMTFINGELETQTALDRFSAKPGSLSCRPEQFAPYMDLAEVVRAAGLSSFTMTPLEDQLLPGGETYFADRLTFGLIDGELRYIETLPTVEEG
;
A
#
# COMPACT_ATOMS: atom_id res chain seq x y z
N MET A 1 24.53 -45.13 -41.60
CA MET A 1 23.10 -44.81 -41.36
C MET A 1 22.93 -44.31 -39.92
N LEU A 2 23.58 -43.19 -39.55
CA LEU A 2 23.59 -42.67 -38.17
C LEU A 2 23.60 -41.13 -38.09
N ALA A 3 23.45 -40.43 -39.22
CA ALA A 3 23.53 -38.97 -39.30
C ALA A 3 22.16 -38.26 -39.25
N ALA A 4 21.05 -39.00 -39.24
CA ALA A 4 19.71 -38.42 -39.30
C ALA A 4 19.06 -38.17 -37.92
N PHE A 5 19.64 -38.67 -36.82
CA PHE A 5 19.03 -38.56 -35.48
C PHE A 5 19.44 -37.29 -34.70
N VAL A 6 20.50 -36.59 -35.12
CA VAL A 6 21.02 -35.41 -34.41
C VAL A 6 20.26 -34.12 -34.79
N GLY A 7 19.57 -34.09 -35.93
CA GLY A 7 18.85 -32.91 -36.42
C GLY A 7 17.56 -32.55 -35.68
N PHE A 8 16.99 -33.48 -34.90
CA PHE A 8 15.71 -33.28 -34.20
C PHE A 8 15.84 -32.93 -32.71
N ILE A 9 16.98 -33.21 -32.08
CA ILE A 9 17.18 -33.01 -30.64
C ILE A 9 17.42 -31.53 -30.31
N ALA A 10 18.14 -30.81 -31.17
CA ALA A 10 18.45 -29.39 -30.98
C ALA A 10 17.22 -28.45 -30.92
N PRO A 11 16.24 -28.52 -31.84
CA PRO A 11 15.06 -27.66 -31.76
C PRO A 11 14.15 -27.99 -30.57
N LEU A 12 14.10 -29.26 -30.15
CA LEU A 12 13.32 -29.69 -28.99
C LEU A 12 13.91 -29.14 -27.69
N ALA A 13 15.24 -29.19 -27.53
CA ALA A 13 15.92 -28.64 -26.36
C ALA A 13 15.74 -27.11 -26.25
N ILE A 14 15.80 -26.39 -27.37
CA ILE A 14 15.54 -24.95 -27.41
C ILE A 14 14.09 -24.64 -27.05
N ALA A 15 13.12 -25.39 -27.58
CA ALA A 15 11.71 -25.20 -27.24
C ALA A 15 11.44 -25.47 -25.75
N VAL A 16 12.04 -26.52 -25.17
CA VAL A 16 11.93 -26.81 -23.73
C VAL A 16 12.57 -25.71 -22.88
N LEU A 17 13.73 -25.18 -23.27
CA LEU A 17 14.37 -24.06 -22.59
C LEU A 17 13.55 -22.77 -22.67
N LEU A 18 12.92 -22.50 -23.82
CA LEU A 18 12.02 -21.35 -23.98
C LEU A 18 10.75 -21.49 -23.12
N VAL A 19 10.14 -22.68 -23.06
CA VAL A 19 8.96 -22.94 -22.21
C VAL A 19 9.31 -22.86 -20.73
N LEU A 20 10.47 -23.38 -20.32
CA LEU A 20 10.95 -23.26 -18.94
C LEU A 20 11.28 -21.81 -18.57
N GLY A 21 11.95 -21.07 -19.47
CA GLY A 21 12.23 -19.64 -19.26
C GLY A 21 10.95 -18.82 -19.12
N TYR A 22 9.96 -19.04 -19.99
CA TYR A 22 8.66 -18.38 -19.91
C TYR A 22 7.88 -18.75 -18.64
N GLY A 23 7.90 -20.03 -18.25
CA GLY A 23 7.21 -20.51 -17.04
C GLY A 23 7.78 -19.91 -15.75
N LEU A 24 9.10 -19.70 -15.69
CA LEU A 24 9.75 -19.03 -14.57
C LEU A 24 9.37 -17.54 -14.48
N GLN A 25 9.30 -16.84 -15.62
CA GLN A 25 8.87 -15.43 -15.65
C GLN A 25 7.41 -15.25 -15.23
N VAL A 26 6.51 -16.14 -15.67
CA VAL A 26 5.08 -16.08 -15.32
C VAL A 26 4.85 -16.41 -13.84
N SER A 27 5.70 -17.23 -13.22
CA SER A 27 5.58 -17.54 -11.79
C SER A 27 5.99 -16.38 -10.87
N ALA A 28 6.80 -15.44 -11.37
CA ALA A 28 7.19 -14.26 -10.62
C ALA A 28 6.07 -13.21 -10.52
N THR A 29 5.11 -13.21 -11.46
CA THR A 29 4.06 -12.19 -11.58
C THR A 29 2.69 -12.61 -11.04
N MET A 30 2.55 -13.85 -10.53
CA MET A 30 1.26 -14.30 -9.97
C MET A 30 1.01 -13.69 -8.58
N PRO A 31 -0.24 -13.28 -8.28
CA PRO A 31 -0.63 -12.88 -6.94
C PRO A 31 -0.36 -14.00 -5.93
N LYS A 32 0.23 -13.64 -4.78
CA LYS A 32 0.52 -14.59 -3.70
C LYS A 32 -0.27 -14.18 -2.47
N THR A 33 -1.06 -15.11 -1.93
CA THR A 33 -1.68 -14.95 -0.62
C THR A 33 -0.67 -15.33 0.46
N VAL A 34 -0.46 -14.44 1.43
CA VAL A 34 0.45 -14.65 2.55
C VAL A 34 -0.37 -14.64 3.84
N SER A 35 -0.17 -15.66 4.70
CA SER A 35 -0.66 -15.62 6.09
C SER A 35 0.38 -14.89 6.94
N ALA A 36 -0.07 -13.95 7.77
CA ALA A 36 0.82 -13.10 8.55
C ALA A 36 1.80 -13.91 9.40
N ILE A 37 3.09 -13.54 9.34
CA ILE A 37 4.15 -14.07 10.20
C ILE A 37 4.11 -13.28 11.52
N PRO A 38 4.21 -13.92 12.70
CA PRO A 38 4.32 -13.20 13.98
C PRO A 38 5.59 -12.35 13.99
N ALA A 39 5.45 -11.03 14.19
CA ALA A 39 6.58 -10.11 14.27
C ALA A 39 7.21 -10.13 15.67
N GLU A 40 8.53 -10.38 15.77
CA GLU A 40 9.30 -10.38 17.02
C GLU A 40 10.03 -9.05 17.31
N THR A 41 9.94 -8.04 16.44
CA THR A 41 10.63 -6.75 16.60
C THR A 41 9.75 -5.69 17.26
N ALA A 42 10.37 -4.83 18.08
CA ALA A 42 9.75 -3.59 18.53
C ALA A 42 9.40 -2.75 17.30
N GLY A 43 8.13 -2.35 17.20
CA GLY A 43 7.63 -1.58 16.07
C GLY A 43 8.31 -0.21 15.94
N PRO A 44 8.23 0.42 14.76
CA PRO A 44 8.69 1.78 14.60
C PRO A 44 7.77 2.70 15.40
N ASP A 45 8.28 3.86 15.78
CA ASP A 45 7.50 4.86 16.50
C ASP A 45 6.29 5.27 15.65
N ALA A 46 5.13 5.32 16.29
CA ALA A 46 3.91 5.80 15.65
C ALA A 46 4.09 7.25 15.19
N TRP A 47 3.41 7.65 14.12
CA TRP A 47 3.42 9.03 13.64
C TRP A 47 2.86 9.96 14.72
N GLN A 48 3.64 10.97 15.09
CA GLN A 48 3.18 11.98 16.02
C GLN A 48 2.29 12.98 15.28
N LEU A 49 1.02 13.03 15.66
CA LEU A 49 0.05 13.95 15.07
C LEU A 49 0.44 15.41 15.31
N SER A 50 0.23 16.24 14.29
CA SER A 50 0.35 17.70 14.42
C SER A 50 -0.83 18.30 15.21
N SER A 51 -0.72 19.57 15.57
CA SER A 51 -1.83 20.31 16.19
C SER A 51 -3.09 20.37 15.31
N ASP A 52 -2.93 20.44 14.00
CA ASP A 52 -4.06 20.49 13.07
C ASP A 52 -4.75 19.13 12.94
N GLN A 53 -3.97 18.06 12.95
CA GLN A 53 -4.50 16.70 12.95
C GLN A 53 -5.20 16.37 14.26
N GLU A 54 -4.61 16.73 15.41
CA GLU A 54 -5.25 16.59 16.72
C GLU A 54 -6.56 17.37 16.80
N ARG A 55 -6.58 18.60 16.26
CA ARG A 55 -7.79 19.42 16.17
C ARG A 55 -8.85 18.73 15.31
N ALA A 56 -8.49 18.24 14.12
CA ALA A 56 -9.40 17.51 13.26
C ALA A 56 -10.00 16.27 13.96
N LEU A 57 -9.18 15.50 14.69
CA LEU A 57 -9.64 14.37 15.49
C LEU A 57 -10.57 14.80 16.63
N SER A 58 -10.26 15.90 17.31
CA SER A 58 -11.09 16.40 18.42
C SER A 58 -12.48 16.86 17.96
N GLU A 59 -12.56 17.46 16.76
CA GLU A 59 -13.79 18.00 16.19
C GLU A 59 -14.62 16.91 15.48
N ASN A 60 -13.93 15.98 14.81
CA ASN A 60 -14.56 15.05 13.88
C ASN A 60 -14.56 13.59 14.33
N GLY A 61 -13.72 13.22 15.29
CA GLY A 61 -13.37 11.83 15.58
C GLY A 61 -12.30 11.32 14.60
N HIS A 62 -12.05 10.01 14.59
CA HIS A 62 -11.19 9.41 13.58
C HIS A 62 -11.86 9.40 12.21
N PRO A 63 -11.10 9.52 11.11
CA PRO A 63 -11.66 9.43 9.77
C PRO A 63 -12.26 8.06 9.50
N GLU A 64 -13.29 8.03 8.66
CA GLU A 64 -13.98 6.81 8.23
C GLU A 64 -13.26 6.12 7.08
N SER A 65 -12.45 6.89 6.36
CA SER A 65 -11.44 6.43 5.41
C SER A 65 -10.27 7.40 5.39
N PHE A 66 -9.06 6.91 5.14
CA PHE A 66 -7.90 7.75 4.88
C PHE A 66 -7.02 7.17 3.77
N ALA A 67 -6.26 8.04 3.14
CA ALA A 67 -5.13 7.71 2.29
C ALA A 67 -3.89 8.47 2.77
N ILE A 68 -2.73 7.83 2.73
CA ILE A 68 -1.42 8.43 3.03
C ILE A 68 -0.47 8.08 1.89
N LEU A 69 0.21 9.10 1.37
CA LEU A 69 1.29 8.97 0.40
C LEU A 69 2.57 9.55 1.01
N PHE A 70 3.65 8.78 0.97
CA PHE A 70 4.99 9.20 1.33
C PHE A 70 5.84 9.35 0.07
N TYR A 71 6.36 10.54 -0.18
CA TYR A 71 7.24 10.82 -1.31
C TYR A 71 8.36 11.78 -0.89
N ASP A 72 9.45 11.79 -1.64
CA ASP A 72 10.56 12.71 -1.39
C ASP A 72 10.43 13.89 -2.37
N GLU A 73 10.52 15.11 -1.84
CA GLU A 73 10.49 16.36 -2.62
C GLU A 73 11.86 17.03 -2.55
N GLU A 74 12.35 17.53 -3.68
CA GLU A 74 13.63 18.24 -3.75
C GLU A 74 13.43 19.71 -3.33
N GLY A 75 14.08 20.09 -2.24
CA GLY A 75 14.08 21.47 -1.73
C GLY A 75 14.94 22.41 -2.59
N GLU A 76 14.84 23.71 -2.33
CA GLU A 76 15.59 24.75 -3.09
C GLU A 76 17.11 24.59 -2.98
N ASP A 77 17.61 23.92 -1.94
CA ASP A 77 19.02 23.63 -1.69
C ASP A 77 19.49 22.28 -2.25
N GLY A 78 18.59 21.54 -2.93
CA GLY A 78 18.85 20.20 -3.46
C GLY A 78 18.80 19.08 -2.41
N SER A 79 18.38 19.38 -1.16
CA SER A 79 18.07 18.35 -0.18
C SER A 79 16.77 17.64 -0.54
N LEU A 80 16.65 16.36 -0.15
CA LEU A 80 15.41 15.60 -0.26
C LEU A 80 14.68 15.65 1.08
N GLU A 81 13.48 16.19 1.08
CA GLU A 81 12.58 16.20 2.22
C GLU A 81 11.50 15.14 2.05
N ASN A 82 11.27 14.34 3.09
CA ASN A 82 10.17 13.38 3.06
C ASN A 82 8.85 14.11 3.32
N VAL A 83 7.93 13.97 2.38
CA VAL A 83 6.58 14.52 2.45
C VAL A 83 5.59 13.42 2.80
N ARG A 84 4.78 13.69 3.83
CA ARG A 84 3.60 12.90 4.19
C ARG A 84 2.35 13.64 3.75
N TYR A 85 1.75 13.19 2.66
CA TYR A 85 0.48 13.69 2.15
C TYR A 85 -0.66 12.80 2.62
N GLU A 86 -1.68 13.37 3.24
CA GLU A 86 -2.81 12.62 3.78
C GLU A 86 -4.14 13.18 3.30
N THR A 87 -5.07 12.28 2.99
CA THR A 87 -6.48 12.62 2.80
C THR A 87 -7.30 11.87 3.83
N TRP A 88 -8.10 12.59 4.61
CA TRP A 88 -8.97 12.06 5.66
C TRP A 88 -10.44 12.33 5.29
N SER A 89 -11.22 11.28 5.09
CA SER A 89 -12.62 11.36 4.67
C SER A 89 -13.57 11.04 5.82
N TYR A 90 -14.54 11.94 6.02
CA TYR A 90 -15.63 11.86 7.00
C TYR A 90 -16.98 11.91 6.26
N TYR A 91 -17.34 10.82 5.61
CA TYR A 91 -18.56 10.66 4.82
C TYR A 91 -19.86 10.96 5.61
N THR A 92 -19.95 10.60 6.89
CA THR A 92 -21.15 10.94 7.70
C THR A 92 -21.28 12.44 7.95
N ARG A 93 -20.18 13.19 7.86
CA ARG A 93 -20.15 14.66 7.98
C ARG A 93 -20.24 15.35 6.62
N GLY A 94 -19.93 14.64 5.54
CA GLY A 94 -19.86 15.19 4.18
C GLY A 94 -18.61 16.07 4.03
N LEU A 95 -17.47 15.56 4.48
CA LEU A 95 -16.26 16.33 4.67
C LEU A 95 -15.02 15.51 4.31
N GLU A 96 -14.10 16.13 3.60
CA GLU A 96 -12.76 15.62 3.33
C GLU A 96 -11.72 16.68 3.73
N MET A 97 -10.63 16.23 4.33
CA MET A 97 -9.52 17.08 4.76
C MET A 97 -8.22 16.54 4.18
N THR A 98 -7.41 17.44 3.64
CA THR A 98 -6.07 17.11 3.13
C THR A 98 -5.01 17.75 4.02
N PHE A 99 -4.02 16.96 4.41
CA PHE A 99 -2.88 17.41 5.19
C PHE A 99 -1.58 17.18 4.43
N ILE A 100 -0.64 18.11 4.52
CA ILE A 100 0.74 17.93 4.05
C ILE A 100 1.67 18.13 5.26
N ASN A 101 2.46 17.10 5.58
CA ASN A 101 3.31 17.06 6.77
C ASN A 101 2.55 17.39 8.08
N GLY A 102 1.26 17.03 8.11
CA GLY A 102 0.36 17.29 9.22
C GLY A 102 -0.29 18.69 9.23
N GLU A 103 0.08 19.62 8.36
CA GLU A 103 -0.58 20.92 8.23
C GLU A 103 -1.85 20.79 7.38
N LEU A 104 -2.96 21.42 7.80
CA LEU A 104 -4.22 21.34 7.04
C LEU A 104 -4.14 22.24 5.80
N GLU A 105 -4.13 21.65 4.62
CA GLU A 105 -4.04 22.36 3.35
C GLU A 105 -5.41 22.67 2.76
N THR A 106 -6.32 21.70 2.79
CA THR A 106 -7.63 21.84 2.13
C THR A 106 -8.72 21.13 2.90
N GLN A 107 -9.91 21.72 2.83
CA GLN A 107 -11.14 21.16 3.36
C GLN A 107 -12.22 21.23 2.29
N THR A 108 -12.72 20.07 1.86
CA THR A 108 -13.69 19.95 0.76
C THR A 108 -14.97 19.29 1.27
N ALA A 109 -16.12 19.75 0.77
CA ALA A 109 -17.39 19.11 1.05
C ALA A 109 -17.55 17.84 0.21
N LEU A 110 -18.01 16.76 0.85
CA LEU A 110 -18.40 15.51 0.20
C LEU A 110 -19.92 15.33 0.19
N ASP A 111 -20.41 14.56 -0.76
CA ASP A 111 -21.75 14.01 -0.68
C ASP A 111 -21.85 13.09 0.53
N ARG A 112 -22.84 13.34 1.39
CA ARG A 112 -23.03 12.56 2.62
C ARG A 112 -23.51 11.16 2.28
N PHE A 113 -22.92 10.17 2.94
CA PHE A 113 -23.43 8.82 2.87
C PHE A 113 -24.67 8.71 3.77
N SER A 114 -25.74 8.13 3.23
CA SER A 114 -26.98 7.89 3.98
C SER A 114 -26.79 6.82 5.06
N ALA A 115 -25.82 5.93 4.89
CA ALA A 115 -25.48 4.86 5.82
C ALA A 115 -24.13 5.14 6.48
N LYS A 116 -24.02 4.76 7.76
CA LYS A 116 -22.81 4.93 8.54
C LYS A 116 -21.75 3.93 8.05
N PRO A 117 -20.54 4.38 7.66
CA PRO A 117 -19.46 3.46 7.32
C PRO A 117 -19.08 2.59 8.51
N GLY A 118 -18.70 1.34 8.24
CA GLY A 118 -18.12 0.45 9.25
C GLY A 118 -16.82 1.04 9.82
N SER A 119 -16.54 0.81 11.10
CA SER A 119 -15.30 1.27 11.73
C SER A 119 -14.07 0.61 11.11
N LEU A 120 -12.96 1.35 11.03
CA LEU A 120 -11.66 0.83 10.59
C LEU A 120 -10.93 0.16 11.76
N SER A 121 -10.15 -0.89 11.47
CA SER A 121 -9.27 -1.55 12.44
C SER A 121 -7.99 -0.77 12.70
N CYS A 122 -7.64 0.16 11.81
CA CYS A 122 -6.43 0.95 11.86
C CYS A 122 -6.73 2.46 11.77
N ARG A 123 -5.70 3.27 12.03
CA ARG A 123 -5.75 4.73 12.11
C ARG A 123 -4.54 5.36 11.42
N PRO A 124 -4.65 6.61 10.91
CA PRO A 124 -3.56 7.26 10.18
C PRO A 124 -2.25 7.37 10.97
N GLU A 125 -2.32 7.63 12.28
CA GLU A 125 -1.15 7.79 13.15
C GLU A 125 -0.32 6.51 13.33
N GLN A 126 -0.86 5.35 12.95
CA GLN A 126 -0.16 4.07 13.09
C GLN A 126 0.83 3.81 11.97
N PHE A 127 0.81 4.61 10.90
CA PHE A 127 1.66 4.43 9.74
C PHE A 127 2.70 5.56 9.69
N ALA A 128 3.96 5.21 9.45
CA ALA A 128 5.07 6.14 9.34
C ALA A 128 5.82 5.89 8.02
N PRO A 129 6.58 6.86 7.50
CA PRO A 129 7.44 6.60 6.35
C PRO A 129 8.44 5.48 6.68
N TYR A 130 8.87 4.75 5.65
CA TYR A 130 9.87 3.69 5.74
C TYR A 130 9.45 2.44 6.54
N MET A 131 8.17 2.31 6.90
CA MET A 131 7.67 1.08 7.50
C MET A 131 7.89 -0.11 6.55
N ASP A 132 8.43 -1.20 7.07
CA ASP A 132 8.51 -2.44 6.31
C ASP A 132 7.16 -3.19 6.29
N LEU A 133 7.07 -4.26 5.47
CA LEU A 133 5.86 -5.06 5.36
C LEU A 133 5.36 -5.59 6.71
N ALA A 134 6.25 -6.06 7.58
CA ALA A 134 5.87 -6.64 8.87
C ALA A 134 5.32 -5.56 9.82
N GLU A 135 5.89 -4.36 9.76
CA GLU A 135 5.44 -3.21 10.52
C GLU A 135 4.06 -2.73 10.07
N VAL A 136 3.81 -2.65 8.77
CA VAL A 136 2.49 -2.31 8.20
C VAL A 136 1.45 -3.34 8.59
N VAL A 137 1.76 -4.63 8.44
CA VAL A 137 0.87 -5.75 8.79
C VAL A 137 0.48 -5.70 10.27
N ARG A 138 1.45 -5.42 11.16
CA ARG A 138 1.22 -5.29 12.60
C ARG A 138 0.41 -4.03 12.93
N ALA A 139 0.74 -2.89 12.33
CA ALA A 139 0.05 -1.62 12.55
C ALA A 139 -1.43 -1.70 12.13
N ALA A 140 -1.70 -2.32 10.99
CA ALA A 140 -3.04 -2.52 10.46
C ALA A 140 -3.80 -3.70 11.10
N GLY A 141 -3.14 -4.54 11.90
CA GLY A 141 -3.73 -5.71 12.53
C GLY A 141 -4.15 -6.78 11.52
N LEU A 142 -3.41 -6.94 10.42
CA LEU A 142 -3.77 -7.83 9.33
C LEU A 142 -3.43 -9.29 9.67
N SER A 143 -4.39 -10.19 9.45
CA SER A 143 -4.16 -11.64 9.51
C SER A 143 -3.82 -12.25 8.14
N SER A 144 -4.24 -11.60 7.05
CA SER A 144 -4.10 -12.10 5.69
C SER A 144 -4.13 -10.96 4.68
N PHE A 145 -3.35 -11.10 3.60
CA PHE A 145 -3.33 -10.16 2.48
C PHE A 145 -2.87 -10.88 1.20
N THR A 146 -3.11 -10.25 0.06
CA THR A 146 -2.63 -10.68 -1.26
C THR A 146 -1.63 -9.67 -1.78
N MET A 147 -0.46 -10.14 -2.20
CA MET A 147 0.56 -9.31 -2.84
C MET A 147 0.49 -9.46 -4.36
N THR A 148 0.57 -8.34 -5.06
CA THR A 148 0.67 -8.22 -6.52
C THR A 148 1.91 -7.38 -6.84
N PRO A 149 2.93 -7.95 -7.51
CA PRO A 149 4.09 -7.17 -7.92
C PRO A 149 3.69 -6.14 -8.97
N LEU A 150 4.26 -4.93 -8.89
CA LEU A 150 4.10 -3.94 -9.94
C LEU A 150 5.06 -4.25 -11.10
N GLU A 151 4.72 -3.77 -12.29
CA GLU A 151 5.60 -3.93 -13.44
C GLU A 151 6.89 -3.13 -13.21
N ASP A 152 8.04 -3.81 -13.23
CA ASP A 152 9.36 -3.18 -13.02
C ASP A 152 9.63 -2.00 -13.97
N GLN A 153 8.98 -1.97 -15.14
CA GLN A 153 9.09 -0.87 -16.10
C GLN A 153 8.39 0.41 -15.64
N LEU A 154 7.37 0.28 -14.78
CA LEU A 154 6.62 1.40 -14.23
C LEU A 154 7.19 1.83 -12.89
N LEU A 155 7.46 0.86 -12.01
CA LEU A 155 7.96 1.12 -10.67
C LEU A 155 8.87 -0.02 -10.21
N PRO A 156 10.19 0.08 -10.46
CA PRO A 156 11.16 -0.92 -10.02
C PRO A 156 11.05 -1.18 -8.52
N GLY A 157 11.00 -2.46 -8.12
CA GLY A 157 10.90 -2.83 -6.71
C GLY A 157 9.55 -2.47 -6.06
N GLY A 158 8.56 -2.07 -6.86
CA GLY A 158 7.22 -1.74 -6.41
C GLY A 158 6.35 -2.97 -6.18
N GLU A 159 5.68 -3.02 -5.04
CA GLU A 159 4.74 -4.09 -4.68
C GLU A 159 3.45 -3.49 -4.12
N THR A 160 2.29 -4.01 -4.53
CA THR A 160 0.99 -3.62 -3.97
C THR A 160 0.37 -4.78 -3.20
N TYR A 161 -0.17 -4.46 -2.05
CA TYR A 161 -0.78 -5.40 -1.12
C TYR A 161 -2.25 -5.05 -0.92
N PHE A 162 -3.10 -6.05 -0.97
CA PHE A 162 -4.55 -5.94 -0.81
C PHE A 162 -5.00 -6.78 0.39
N ALA A 163 -5.68 -6.15 1.33
CA ALA A 163 -6.30 -6.79 2.48
C ALA A 163 -7.77 -6.34 2.61
N ASP A 164 -8.47 -6.84 3.62
CA ASP A 164 -9.84 -6.40 3.89
C ASP A 164 -9.86 -4.89 4.16
N ARG A 165 -10.51 -4.14 3.25
CA ARG A 165 -10.67 -2.68 3.29
C ARG A 165 -9.36 -1.87 3.34
N LEU A 166 -8.24 -2.45 2.92
CA LEU A 166 -6.94 -1.79 2.95
C LEU A 166 -6.13 -2.16 1.72
N THR A 167 -5.56 -1.15 1.07
CA THR A 167 -4.54 -1.29 0.03
C THR A 167 -3.30 -0.55 0.48
N PHE A 168 -2.12 -1.13 0.29
CA PHE A 168 -0.86 -0.42 0.56
C PHE A 168 0.23 -0.82 -0.44
N GLY A 169 1.15 0.10 -0.70
CA GLY A 169 2.22 -0.05 -1.67
C GLY A 169 3.58 0.15 -1.00
N LEU A 170 4.52 -0.75 -1.31
CA LEU A 170 5.91 -0.65 -0.91
C LEU A 170 6.78 -0.39 -2.15
N ILE A 171 7.86 0.36 -1.97
CA ILE A 171 8.96 0.48 -2.95
C ILE A 171 10.23 0.12 -2.21
N ASP A 172 11.03 -0.81 -2.77
CA ASP A 172 12.27 -1.29 -2.15
C ASP A 172 12.07 -1.80 -0.70
N GLY A 173 10.89 -2.35 -0.42
CA GLY A 173 10.51 -2.88 0.90
C GLY A 173 9.99 -1.83 1.90
N GLU A 174 9.87 -0.57 1.50
CA GLU A 174 9.44 0.54 2.36
C GLU A 174 8.05 1.05 1.98
N LEU A 175 7.20 1.32 2.98
CA LEU A 175 5.86 1.87 2.77
C LEU A 175 5.93 3.23 2.06
N ARG A 176 5.23 3.32 0.92
CA ARG A 176 5.06 4.57 0.16
C ARG A 176 3.62 5.00 0.03
N TYR A 177 2.67 4.08 0.11
CA TYR A 177 1.26 4.39 -0.03
C TYR A 177 0.40 3.48 0.84
N ILE A 178 -0.68 4.02 1.41
CA ILE A 178 -1.70 3.25 2.09
C ILE A 178 -3.05 3.95 1.95
N GLU A 179 -4.10 3.18 1.70
CA GLU A 179 -5.48 3.67 1.59
C GLU A 179 -6.44 2.64 2.19
N THR A 180 -7.38 3.14 2.98
CA THR A 180 -8.52 2.34 3.42
C THR A 180 -9.71 2.55 2.49
N LEU A 181 -10.59 1.56 2.41
CA LEU A 181 -11.85 1.70 1.69
C LEU A 181 -13.02 1.83 2.67
N PRO A 182 -13.95 2.78 2.46
CA PRO A 182 -15.19 2.81 3.21
C PRO A 182 -16.01 1.56 2.87
N THR A 183 -16.62 0.94 3.87
CA THR A 183 -17.66 -0.07 3.65
C THR A 183 -18.99 0.48 4.09
N VAL A 184 -19.95 0.44 3.19
CA VAL A 184 -21.36 0.63 3.51
C VAL A 184 -21.86 -0.72 4.01
N GLU A 185 -22.28 -0.83 5.27
CA GLU A 185 -23.01 -2.02 5.70
C GLU A 185 -24.34 -2.06 4.93
N GLU A 186 -24.56 -3.12 4.16
CA GLU A 186 -25.90 -3.41 3.61
C GLU A 186 -26.80 -3.76 4.80
N GLY A 187 -27.71 -2.84 5.14
CA GLY A 187 -28.75 -3.05 6.16
C GLY A 187 -29.91 -3.90 5.67
#